data_AF-A0A2H9NB01-F1
#
_entry.id   AF-A0A2H9NB01-F1
#
_cell.length_a   1.000
_cell.length_b   1.000
_cell.length_c   1.000
_cell.angle_alpha   90.00
_cell.angle_beta   90.00
_cell.angle_gamma   90.00
#
_symmetry.space_group_name_H-M   'P 1'
#
loop_
_entity.id
_entity.type
_entity.pdbx_description
1 polymer ?
#
loop_
_entity_poly.entity_id
_entity_poly.type
_entity_poly.pdbx_seq_one_letter_code
_entity_poly.pdbx_strand_id
1 'polypeptide(L)'
;MEPYTPLMTEHELIRTAFSVVEKEIQRMEESGKANDEFVNLIADFFIDYIDISHHGKEENILFKALQKKKISKQHAEMMNILLKEHEKGRQIVRTLMNAADEYFKKGSQAHFPNIVSGLKDIVYVYKEHIKKEDNEFFVPVMDYFTESEKEEILKKFWQFDVNIIHEKYKNLFEAME
;
A
#
# COMPACT_ATOMS: atom_id res chain seq x y z
N MET A 1 -18.63 -4.65 -14.49
CA MET A 1 -17.68 -3.81 -13.73
C MET A 1 -16.31 -4.30 -14.10
N GLU A 2 -15.34 -3.42 -14.32
CA GLU A 2 -13.97 -3.85 -14.64
C GLU A 2 -13.19 -4.12 -13.35
N PRO A 3 -12.28 -5.13 -13.31
CA PRO A 3 -11.48 -5.43 -12.12
C PRO A 3 -10.68 -4.26 -11.56
N TYR A 4 -10.23 -3.33 -12.41
CA TYR A 4 -9.51 -2.14 -11.94
C TYR A 4 -10.38 -1.16 -11.15
N THR A 5 -11.72 -1.20 -11.30
CA THR A 5 -12.63 -0.23 -10.67
C THR A 5 -12.49 -0.19 -9.13
N PRO A 6 -12.57 -1.33 -8.41
CA PRO A 6 -12.34 -1.31 -6.97
C PRO A 6 -10.94 -0.81 -6.58
N LEU A 7 -9.88 -1.22 -7.29
CA LEU A 7 -8.50 -0.78 -6.98
C LEU A 7 -8.35 0.74 -7.13
N MET A 8 -8.86 1.32 -8.22
CA MET A 8 -8.85 2.77 -8.43
C MET A 8 -9.71 3.53 -7.41
N THR A 9 -10.79 2.91 -6.92
CA THR A 9 -11.61 3.49 -5.84
C THR A 9 -10.82 3.55 -4.53
N GLU A 10 -10.03 2.52 -4.22
CA GLU A 10 -9.14 2.52 -3.04
C GLU A 10 -8.05 3.59 -3.14
N HIS A 11 -7.54 3.82 -4.35
CA HIS A 11 -6.60 4.92 -4.62
C HIS A 11 -7.16 6.30 -4.25
N GLU A 12 -8.48 6.52 -4.30
CA GLU A 12 -9.09 7.79 -3.88
C GLU A 12 -8.92 8.03 -2.37
N LEU A 13 -9.13 6.99 -1.55
CA LEU A 13 -8.91 7.06 -0.12
C LEU A 13 -7.42 7.24 0.20
N ILE A 14 -6.55 6.52 -0.51
CA ILE A 14 -5.09 6.61 -0.34
C ILE A 14 -4.58 8.04 -0.65
N ARG A 15 -5.06 8.66 -1.74
CA ARG A 15 -4.74 10.06 -2.07
C ARG A 15 -5.25 11.04 -1.02
N THR A 16 -6.42 10.78 -0.44
CA THR A 16 -6.96 11.58 0.66
C THR A 16 -6.03 11.48 1.88
N ALA A 17 -5.57 10.29 2.22
CA ALA A 17 -4.61 10.07 3.30
C ALA A 17 -3.30 10.84 3.08
N PHE A 18 -2.76 10.89 1.85
CA PHE A 18 -1.55 11.66 1.56
C PHE A 18 -1.70 13.15 1.89
N SER A 19 -2.85 13.73 1.57
CA SER A 19 -3.12 15.14 1.88
C SER A 19 -3.16 15.39 3.40
N VAL A 20 -3.58 14.40 4.18
CA VAL A 20 -3.58 14.45 5.64
C VAL A 20 -2.15 14.33 6.18
N VAL A 21 -1.35 13.41 5.64
CA VAL A 21 0.07 13.21 6.01
C VAL A 21 0.90 14.46 5.72
N GLU A 22 0.74 15.08 4.55
CA GLU A 22 1.46 16.29 4.19
C GLU A 22 1.19 17.45 5.15
N LYS A 23 -0.06 17.59 5.63
CA LYS A 23 -0.42 18.59 6.64
C LYS A 23 0.17 18.26 8.01
N GLU A 24 0.22 17.00 8.41
CA GLU A 24 0.85 16.62 9.68
C GLU A 24 2.36 16.83 9.64
N ILE A 25 3.02 16.48 8.54
CA ILE A 25 4.44 16.76 8.32
C ILE A 25 4.73 18.25 8.58
N GLN A 26 3.93 19.15 8.01
CA GLN A 26 4.10 20.59 8.23
C GLN A 26 3.97 20.96 9.72
N ARG A 27 2.93 20.46 10.41
CA ARG A 27 2.74 20.71 11.85
C ARG A 27 3.89 20.18 12.70
N MET A 28 4.41 19.00 12.37
CA MET A 28 5.55 18.39 13.05
C MET A 28 6.81 19.24 12.84
N GLU A 29 7.08 19.69 11.61
CA GLU A 29 8.24 20.53 11.30
C GLU A 29 8.17 21.90 11.99
N GLU A 30 6.98 22.52 12.05
CA GLU A 30 6.77 23.80 12.74
C GLU A 30 6.92 23.70 14.26
N SER A 31 6.41 22.61 14.85
CA SER A 31 6.48 22.40 16.31
C SER A 31 7.79 21.75 16.77
N GLY A 32 8.56 21.16 15.86
CA GLY A 32 9.75 20.36 16.16
C GLY A 32 9.45 19.06 16.93
N LYS A 33 8.20 18.58 16.93
CA LYS A 33 7.76 17.43 17.71
C LYS A 33 6.93 16.46 16.88
N ALA A 34 7.22 15.17 17.00
CA ALA A 34 6.43 14.13 16.35
C ALA A 34 5.14 13.82 17.13
N ASN A 35 4.10 13.44 16.40
CA ASN A 35 2.81 13.04 16.93
C ASN A 35 2.69 11.51 16.92
N ASP A 36 2.78 10.89 18.10
CA ASP A 36 2.80 9.42 18.27
C ASP A 36 1.53 8.76 17.74
N GLU A 37 0.37 9.28 18.16
CA GLU A 37 -0.93 8.76 17.74
C GLU A 37 -1.09 8.82 16.22
N PHE A 38 -0.66 9.92 15.60
CA PHE A 38 -0.72 10.06 14.16
C PHE A 38 0.22 9.09 13.43
N VAL A 39 1.46 8.97 13.90
CA VAL A 39 2.47 8.09 13.28
C VAL A 39 2.03 6.62 13.34
N ASN A 40 1.45 6.19 14.47
CA ASN A 40 0.92 4.84 14.58
C ASN A 40 -0.31 4.64 13.68
N LEU A 41 -1.27 5.58 13.69
CA LEU A 41 -2.46 5.51 12.84
C LEU A 41 -2.10 5.40 11.35
N ILE A 42 -1.13 6.21 10.89
CA ILE A 42 -0.76 6.18 9.49
C ILE A 42 0.04 4.93 9.14
N ALA A 43 0.92 4.45 10.03
CA ALA A 43 1.61 3.19 9.84
C ALA A 43 0.62 2.02 9.71
N ASP A 44 -0.40 1.95 10.58
CA ASP A 44 -1.47 0.97 10.50
C ASP A 44 -2.22 1.06 9.18
N PHE A 45 -2.54 2.27 8.70
CA PHE A 45 -3.18 2.45 7.39
C PHE A 45 -2.30 1.92 6.24
N PHE A 46 -0.99 2.18 6.26
CA PHE A 46 -0.07 1.65 5.25
C PHE A 46 0.03 0.12 5.30
N ILE A 47 0.04 -0.47 6.50
CA ILE A 47 0.17 -1.93 6.67
C ILE A 47 -1.14 -2.63 6.31
N ASP A 48 -2.24 -2.28 6.97
CA ASP A 48 -3.49 -3.02 6.84
C ASP A 48 -4.21 -2.70 5.53
N TYR A 49 -4.33 -1.41 5.20
CA TYR A 49 -5.14 -0.98 4.06
C TYR A 49 -4.36 -1.01 2.75
N ILE A 50 -3.16 -0.42 2.71
CA ILE A 50 -2.40 -0.37 1.46
C ILE A 50 -1.73 -1.72 1.18
N ASP A 51 -0.97 -2.27 2.13
CA ASP A 51 -0.18 -3.47 1.87
C ASP A 51 -1.01 -4.77 1.92
N ILE A 52 -1.66 -5.05 3.04
CA ILE A 52 -2.40 -6.32 3.22
C ILE A 52 -3.64 -6.36 2.33
N SER A 53 -4.43 -5.28 2.28
CA SER A 53 -5.68 -5.26 1.51
C SER A 53 -5.45 -4.99 0.03
N HIS A 54 -4.98 -3.79 -0.29
CA HIS A 54 -4.92 -3.31 -1.66
C HIS A 54 -3.85 -4.02 -2.51
N HIS A 55 -2.57 -3.95 -2.12
CA HIS A 55 -1.53 -4.74 -2.82
C HIS A 55 -1.78 -6.23 -2.70
N GLY A 56 -2.41 -6.69 -1.61
CA GLY A 56 -2.83 -8.08 -1.46
C GLY A 56 -3.70 -8.55 -2.64
N LYS A 57 -4.66 -7.73 -3.10
CA LYS A 57 -5.46 -8.01 -4.28
C LYS A 57 -4.63 -8.00 -5.57
N GLU A 58 -3.73 -7.05 -5.72
CA GLU A 58 -2.88 -6.97 -6.88
C GLU A 58 -1.92 -8.15 -6.97
N GLU A 59 -1.08 -8.34 -5.96
CA GLU A 59 -0.03 -9.36 -5.94
C GLU A 59 -0.62 -10.77 -5.92
N ASN A 60 -1.66 -11.02 -5.11
CA ASN A 60 -2.17 -12.39 -4.90
C ASN A 60 -3.26 -12.82 -5.88
N ILE A 61 -3.87 -11.89 -6.61
CA ILE A 61 -4.99 -12.22 -7.49
C ILE A 61 -4.71 -11.70 -8.90
N LEU A 62 -4.57 -10.39 -9.10
CA LEU A 62 -4.43 -9.81 -10.43
C LEU A 62 -3.11 -10.19 -11.11
N PHE A 63 -1.97 -9.93 -10.46
CA PHE A 63 -0.64 -10.19 -11.00
C PHE A 63 -0.39 -11.69 -11.16
N LYS A 64 -0.84 -12.51 -10.19
CA LYS A 64 -0.83 -13.98 -10.32
C LYS A 64 -1.70 -14.49 -11.48
N ALA A 65 -2.81 -13.83 -11.79
CA ALA A 65 -3.61 -14.16 -12.98
C ALA A 65 -2.89 -13.74 -14.27
N LEU A 66 -2.28 -12.55 -14.30
CA LEU A 66 -1.50 -12.05 -15.44
C LEU A 66 -0.29 -12.93 -15.77
N GLN A 67 0.39 -13.49 -14.76
CA GLN A 67 1.51 -14.43 -14.96
C GLN A 67 1.12 -15.70 -15.73
N LYS A 68 -0.17 -16.06 -15.75
CA LYS A 68 -0.70 -17.21 -16.52
C LYS A 68 -1.05 -16.83 -17.96
N LYS A 69 -0.96 -15.55 -18.32
CA LYS A 69 -1.28 -15.01 -19.64
C LYS A 69 -0.01 -14.77 -20.45
N LYS A 70 -0.15 -14.71 -21.78
CA LYS A 70 0.91 -14.25 -22.68
C LYS A 70 0.85 -12.73 -22.77
N ILE A 71 1.34 -12.05 -21.74
CA ILE A 71 1.39 -10.58 -21.70
C ILE A 71 2.58 -10.04 -22.51
N SER A 72 2.50 -8.77 -22.92
CA SER A 72 3.61 -8.10 -23.60
C SER A 72 4.83 -7.97 -22.68
N LYS A 73 6.03 -7.84 -23.28
CA LYS A 73 7.26 -7.59 -22.51
C LYS A 73 7.15 -6.31 -21.67
N GLN A 74 6.56 -5.25 -22.23
CA GLN A 74 6.34 -3.98 -21.53
C GLN A 74 5.45 -4.15 -20.29
N HIS A 75 4.33 -4.87 -20.40
CA HIS A 75 3.46 -5.11 -19.24
C HIS A 75 4.12 -6.01 -18.20
N ALA A 76 4.91 -7.00 -18.61
CA ALA A 76 5.68 -7.82 -17.66
C ALA A 76 6.74 -6.99 -16.91
N GLU A 77 7.42 -6.07 -17.60
CA GLU A 77 8.38 -5.15 -17.00
C GLU A 77 7.70 -4.17 -16.03
N MET A 78 6.56 -3.57 -16.42
CA MET A 78 5.79 -2.69 -15.55
C MET A 78 5.32 -3.42 -14.28
N MET A 79 4.76 -4.63 -14.41
CA MET A 79 4.35 -5.44 -13.25
C MET A 79 5.52 -5.70 -12.29
N ASN A 80 6.72 -5.96 -12.80
CA ASN A 80 7.92 -6.13 -11.96
C ASN A 80 8.38 -4.82 -11.30
N ILE A 81 8.18 -3.68 -11.94
CA ILE A 81 8.44 -2.35 -11.34
C ILE A 81 7.47 -2.12 -10.17
N LEU A 82 6.18 -2.36 -10.39
CA LEU A 82 5.14 -2.20 -9.35
C LEU A 82 5.42 -3.08 -8.13
N LEU A 83 5.74 -4.36 -8.34
CA LEU A 83 6.14 -5.28 -7.25
C LEU A 83 7.33 -4.76 -6.43
N LYS A 84 8.36 -4.22 -7.08
CA LYS A 84 9.52 -3.63 -6.39
C LYS A 84 9.14 -2.34 -5.64
N GLU A 85 8.21 -1.56 -6.16
CA GLU A 85 7.69 -0.38 -5.49
C GLU A 85 6.87 -0.75 -4.25
N HIS A 86 6.09 -1.84 -4.28
CA HIS A 86 5.42 -2.36 -3.08
C HIS A 86 6.44 -2.76 -2.01
N GLU A 87 7.49 -3.51 -2.39
CA GLU A 87 8.57 -3.89 -1.47
C GLU A 87 9.29 -2.68 -0.87
N LYS A 88 9.55 -1.66 -1.69
CA LYS A 88 10.14 -0.39 -1.24
C LYS A 88 9.22 0.32 -0.24
N GLY A 89 7.92 0.37 -0.53
CA GLY A 89 6.92 0.94 0.38
C GLY A 89 6.90 0.23 1.73
N ARG A 90 6.86 -1.11 1.73
CA ARG A 90 7.00 -1.93 2.94
C ARG A 90 8.28 -1.62 3.72
N GLN A 91 9.40 -1.39 3.03
CA GLN A 91 10.66 -1.04 3.69
C GLN A 91 10.63 0.35 4.33
N ILE A 92 10.01 1.34 3.69
CA ILE A 92 9.86 2.69 4.24
C ILE A 92 9.03 2.64 5.52
N VAL A 93 7.90 1.91 5.52
CA VAL A 93 7.05 1.73 6.72
C VAL A 93 7.86 1.12 7.87
N ARG A 94 8.62 0.05 7.62
CA ARG A 94 9.46 -0.58 8.66
C ARG A 94 10.47 0.42 9.24
N THR A 95 11.14 1.19 8.39
CA THR A 95 12.12 2.19 8.84
C THR A 95 11.45 3.33 9.62
N LEU A 96 10.26 3.78 9.19
CA LEU A 96 9.45 4.77 9.90
C LEU A 96 9.06 4.29 11.30
N MET A 97 8.54 3.07 11.43
CA MET A 97 8.15 2.51 12.73
C MET A 97 9.35 2.34 13.66
N ASN A 98 10.50 1.91 13.15
CA ASN A 98 11.72 1.83 13.95
C ASN A 98 12.14 3.22 14.48
N ALA A 99 12.08 4.25 13.63
CA ALA A 99 12.39 5.62 14.04
C ALA A 99 11.39 6.16 15.08
N ALA A 100 10.10 5.83 14.92
CA ALA A 100 9.06 6.16 15.89
C ALA A 100 9.33 5.50 17.25
N ASP A 101 9.67 4.21 17.25
CA ASP A 101 10.01 3.48 18.48
C ASP A 101 11.23 4.07 19.20
N GLU A 102 12.31 4.40 18.49
CA GLU A 102 13.47 5.07 19.08
C GLU A 102 13.10 6.45 19.65
N TYR A 103 12.24 7.20 18.97
CA TYR A 103 11.84 8.53 19.40
C TYR A 103 10.91 8.50 20.62
N PHE A 104 9.82 7.73 20.57
CA PHE A 104 8.77 7.75 21.59
C PHE A 104 9.08 6.84 22.78
N LYS A 105 9.58 5.61 22.55
CA LYS A 105 9.82 4.65 23.63
C LYS A 105 11.18 4.85 24.31
N LYS A 106 12.21 5.23 23.54
CA LYS A 106 13.58 5.41 24.04
C LYS A 106 13.97 6.88 24.25
N GLY A 107 13.10 7.81 23.88
CA GLY A 107 13.31 9.25 24.09
C GLY A 107 14.39 9.87 23.20
N SER A 108 14.81 9.17 22.13
CA SER A 108 15.90 9.62 21.26
C SER A 108 15.41 10.66 20.25
N GLN A 109 15.46 11.93 20.65
CA GLN A 109 15.02 13.06 19.83
C GLN A 109 15.74 13.17 18.48
N ALA A 110 16.93 12.57 18.36
CA ALA A 110 17.72 12.52 17.13
C ALA A 110 16.99 11.80 15.97
N HIS A 111 15.96 10.99 16.24
CA HIS A 111 15.18 10.28 15.22
C HIS A 111 14.00 11.08 14.66
N PHE A 112 13.70 12.27 15.19
CA PHE A 112 12.65 13.14 14.63
C PHE A 112 12.79 13.36 13.10
N PRO A 113 13.98 13.68 12.55
CA PRO A 113 14.14 13.84 11.11
C PRO A 113 13.86 12.55 10.32
N ASN A 114 14.14 11.38 10.89
CA ASN A 114 13.86 10.10 10.23
C ASN A 114 12.35 9.83 10.13
N ILE A 115 11.56 10.21 11.15
CA ILE A 115 10.10 10.10 11.11
C ILE A 115 9.55 11.00 10.00
N VAL A 116 9.96 12.27 9.97
CA VAL A 116 9.52 13.23 8.95
C VAL A 116 9.92 12.76 7.54
N SER A 117 11.17 12.29 7.37
CA SER A 117 11.63 11.76 6.09
C SER A 117 10.83 10.54 5.66
N GLY A 118 10.58 9.59 6.57
CA GLY A 118 9.80 8.39 6.26
C GLY A 118 8.39 8.72 5.78
N LEU A 119 7.71 9.67 6.42
CA LEU A 119 6.39 10.15 5.99
C LEU A 119 6.44 10.87 4.63
N LYS A 120 7.49 11.65 4.35
CA LYS A 120 7.67 12.29 3.04
C LYS A 120 7.92 11.27 1.93
N ASP A 121 8.80 10.31 2.20
CA ASP A 121 9.20 9.27 1.25
C ASP A 121 8.01 8.37 0.88
N ILE A 122 7.17 8.02 1.85
CA ILE A 122 6.00 7.17 1.60
C ILE A 122 4.99 7.87 0.68
N VAL A 123 4.70 9.15 0.94
CA VAL A 123 3.79 9.95 0.10
C VAL A 123 4.34 10.11 -1.31
N TYR A 124 5.64 10.39 -1.44
CA TYR A 124 6.28 10.54 -2.74
C TYR A 124 6.23 9.24 -3.55
N VAL A 125 6.64 8.11 -2.95
CA VAL A 125 6.68 6.81 -3.63
C VAL A 125 5.29 6.42 -4.11
N TYR A 126 4.27 6.49 -3.25
CA TYR A 126 2.95 6.02 -3.64
C TYR A 126 2.20 6.97 -4.58
N LYS A 127 2.48 8.28 -4.56
CA LYS A 127 1.96 9.20 -5.59
C LYS A 127 2.43 8.83 -6.99
N GLU A 128 3.71 8.47 -7.14
CA GLU A 128 4.26 8.04 -8.43
C GLU A 128 3.89 6.60 -8.79
N HIS A 129 3.69 5.74 -7.80
CA HIS A 129 3.22 4.37 -7.98
C HIS A 129 1.81 4.33 -8.58
N ILE A 130 0.85 4.96 -7.89
CA ILE A 130 -0.57 5.01 -8.29
C ILE A 130 -0.74 5.59 -9.69
N LYS A 131 0.09 6.55 -10.11
CA LYS A 131 0.05 7.10 -11.47
C LYS A 131 0.35 6.05 -12.53
N LYS A 132 1.33 5.17 -12.29
CA LYS A 132 1.67 4.09 -13.24
C LYS A 132 0.53 3.09 -13.32
N GLU A 133 -0.05 2.75 -12.19
CA GLU A 133 -1.13 1.80 -12.11
C GLU A 133 -2.38 2.29 -12.84
N ASP A 134 -2.88 3.46 -12.46
CA ASP A 134 -4.12 4.01 -12.99
C ASP A 134 -4.03 4.34 -14.48
N ASN A 135 -2.91 4.94 -14.92
CA ASN A 135 -2.82 5.50 -16.27
C ASN A 135 -2.15 4.56 -17.27
N GLU A 136 -1.24 3.68 -16.82
CA GLU A 136 -0.38 2.91 -17.72
C GLU A 136 -0.57 1.40 -17.61
N PHE A 137 -1.08 0.88 -16.48
CA PHE A 137 -1.08 -0.56 -16.23
C PHE A 137 -2.48 -1.17 -16.16
N PHE A 138 -3.36 -0.69 -15.29
CA PHE A 138 -4.61 -1.37 -14.96
C PHE A 138 -5.56 -1.53 -16.14
N VAL A 139 -5.80 -0.46 -16.90
CA VAL A 139 -6.71 -0.51 -18.06
C VAL A 139 -6.17 -1.45 -19.15
N PRO A 140 -4.95 -1.30 -19.68
CA PRO A 140 -4.48 -2.12 -20.80
C PRO A 140 -4.30 -3.60 -20.46
N VAL A 141 -4.02 -3.95 -19.20
CA VAL A 141 -3.86 -5.37 -18.83
C VAL A 141 -5.19 -6.12 -18.71
N MET A 142 -6.34 -5.41 -18.73
CA MET A 142 -7.66 -6.06 -18.78
C MET A 142 -7.91 -6.79 -20.09
N ASP A 143 -7.31 -6.37 -21.20
CA ASP A 143 -7.50 -6.95 -22.53
C ASP A 143 -6.95 -8.39 -22.65
N TYR A 144 -6.16 -8.85 -21.67
CA TYR A 144 -5.69 -10.24 -21.60
C TYR A 144 -6.70 -11.20 -20.98
N PHE A 145 -7.79 -10.68 -20.42
CA PHE A 145 -8.81 -11.45 -19.73
C PHE A 145 -10.11 -11.47 -20.52
N THR A 146 -10.75 -12.63 -20.54
CA THR A 146 -12.14 -12.75 -20.97
C THR A 146 -13.07 -12.17 -19.90
N GLU A 147 -14.31 -11.84 -20.27
CA GLU A 147 -15.31 -11.34 -19.31
C GLU A 147 -15.52 -12.30 -18.12
N SER A 148 -15.56 -13.62 -18.38
CA SER A 148 -15.67 -14.61 -17.31
C SER A 148 -14.48 -14.60 -16.35
N GLU A 149 -13.27 -14.33 -16.84
CA GLU A 149 -12.08 -14.23 -16.00
C GLU A 149 -12.07 -12.93 -15.19
N LYS A 150 -12.53 -11.82 -15.78
CA LYS A 150 -12.72 -10.55 -15.07
C LYS A 150 -13.73 -10.70 -13.92
N GLU A 151 -14.86 -11.36 -14.18
CA GLU A 151 -15.85 -11.69 -13.14
C GLU A 151 -15.25 -12.56 -12.02
N GLU A 152 -14.42 -13.54 -12.36
CA GLU A 152 -13.72 -14.36 -11.37
C GLU A 152 -12.74 -13.54 -10.53
N ILE A 153 -11.98 -12.63 -11.14
CA ILE A 153 -11.06 -11.72 -10.42
C ILE A 153 -11.85 -10.85 -9.44
N LEU A 154 -12.95 -10.24 -9.88
CA LEU A 154 -13.80 -9.42 -9.00
C LEU A 154 -14.36 -10.22 -7.82
N LYS A 155 -14.81 -11.45 -8.06
CA LYS A 155 -15.28 -12.33 -7.00
C LYS A 155 -14.15 -12.63 -6.00
N LYS A 156 -12.93 -12.87 -6.48
CA LYS A 156 -11.76 -13.11 -5.62
C LYS A 156 -11.38 -11.86 -4.83
N PHE A 157 -11.44 -10.67 -5.42
CA PHE A 157 -11.24 -9.41 -4.68
C PHE A 157 -12.23 -9.28 -3.53
N TRP A 158 -13.52 -9.48 -3.79
CA TRP A 158 -14.54 -9.42 -2.75
C TRP A 158 -14.31 -10.45 -1.64
N GLN A 159 -14.00 -11.69 -2.01
CA GLN A 159 -13.69 -12.74 -1.03
C GLN A 159 -12.44 -12.43 -0.22
N PHE A 160 -11.43 -11.84 -0.86
CA PHE A 160 -10.21 -11.40 -0.22
C PHE A 160 -10.54 -10.36 0.86
N ASP A 161 -11.24 -9.29 0.50
CA ASP A 161 -11.61 -8.20 1.41
C ASP A 161 -12.41 -8.70 2.63
N VAL A 162 -13.39 -9.59 2.41
CA VAL A 162 -14.19 -10.19 3.50
C VAL A 162 -13.32 -11.00 4.46
N ASN A 163 -12.28 -11.67 3.96
CA ASN A 163 -11.44 -12.55 4.77
C ASN A 163 -10.30 -11.84 5.50
N ILE A 164 -9.93 -10.61 5.11
CA ILE A 164 -8.77 -9.88 5.68
C ILE A 164 -8.85 -9.83 7.22
N ILE A 165 -10.00 -9.47 7.78
CA ILE A 165 -10.12 -9.31 9.23
C ILE A 165 -10.01 -10.66 9.96
N HIS A 166 -10.53 -11.72 9.34
CA HIS A 166 -10.48 -13.08 9.89
C HIS A 166 -9.04 -13.61 9.87
N GLU A 167 -8.33 -13.46 8.74
CA GLU A 167 -6.93 -13.86 8.62
C GLU A 167 -6.02 -13.04 9.53
N LYS A 168 -6.26 -11.73 9.68
CA LYS A 168 -5.49 -10.88 10.60
C LYS A 168 -5.52 -11.42 12.03
N TYR A 169 -6.71 -11.67 12.58
CA TYR A 169 -6.82 -12.15 13.96
C TYR A 169 -6.42 -13.61 14.14
N LYS A 170 -6.65 -14.44 13.12
CA LYS A 170 -6.14 -15.82 13.13
C LYS A 170 -4.61 -15.83 13.24
N ASN A 171 -3.92 -15.13 12.34
CA ASN A 171 -2.45 -15.06 12.36
C ASN A 171 -1.92 -14.43 13.66
N LEU A 172 -2.61 -13.41 14.19
CA LEU A 172 -2.22 -12.77 15.44
C LEU A 172 -2.22 -13.77 16.61
N PHE A 173 -3.28 -14.57 16.74
CA PHE A 173 -3.39 -15.53 17.84
C PHE A 173 -2.51 -16.76 17.63
N GLU A 174 -2.34 -17.23 16.38
CA GLU A 174 -1.38 -18.30 16.06
C GLU A 174 0.06 -17.89 16.41
N ALA A 175 0.42 -16.60 16.30
CA ALA A 175 1.75 -16.11 16.68
C ALA A 175 1.96 -15.95 18.20
N MET A 176 0.90 -16.06 19.00
CA MET A 176 0.95 -16.01 20.47
C MET A 176 0.99 -17.39 21.13
N GLU A 177 0.77 -18.45 20.35
CA GLU A 177 0.97 -19.85 20.77
C GLU A 177 2.45 -20.25 20.71
#